data_AF-A0AAD2K482-F1
#
_entry.id   AF-A0AAD2K482-F1
#
_cell.length_a   1.000
_cell.length_b   1.000
_cell.length_c   1.000
_cell.angle_alpha   90.00
_cell.angle_beta   90.00
_cell.angle_gamma   90.00
#
_symmetry.space_group_name_H-M   'P 1'
#
loop_
_entity.id
_entity.type
_entity.pdbx_description
1 polymer ?
#
loop_
_entity_poly.entity_id
_entity_poly.type
_entity_poly.pdbx_seq_one_letter_code
_entity_poly.pdbx_strand_id
1 'polypeptide(L)'
;MSVSNATILPGVVRGLAKPEATKKLQELLIKDGKEHHCFFNDRGFHNHLADHIIAAYDMGASPELLDEIYKTEAQEQRPLGETGPLLDDVRWQSRLGDPNAYAAYLVFFQEKIAKYGITKTLEDYLMSPKANGKGASMFGRLFGGALHPIIHVGFGAELGLDSLIAQGLAMCASTEGDFSSVVADHWTTAMPKVPEVPTKGVTLFSILRQVYESPDLLPTLPYSPNDAIGTGYYKLCDSPKHTHALRSLYSKWSIDTTLEGAAFDAEINKRVEEALWQAMLFTAGTGRTGHAPRLDFFLMHSITTAIVLPRLLDALPQKLHKVQMLQGYARACAAWAIARGRPHINPSLLMSYPALPAPESLKTSTAADPWAPIITTALDHYDAHLVKTIRALYYGHINYGKVAAGQVPGAVDENGKETHPGLGKLDGTAWIRAAGVTCSSLGWMAFGEKAGDWDRSGLGWDAAWE
;
A
#
# COMPACT_ATOMS: atom_id res chain seq x y z
N MET A 1 28.10 6.14 -9.31
CA MET A 1 26.90 5.45 -9.81
C MET A 1 27.31 4.42 -10.85
N SER A 2 27.51 3.17 -10.42
CA SER A 2 27.72 2.02 -11.29
C SER A 2 26.49 1.15 -11.14
N VAL A 3 25.45 1.41 -11.93
CA VAL A 3 24.34 0.47 -12.06
C VAL A 3 24.86 -0.56 -13.06
N SER A 4 25.08 -1.79 -12.61
CA SER A 4 25.26 -2.89 -13.56
C SER A 4 24.05 -2.90 -14.49
N ASN A 5 24.19 -3.42 -15.72
CA ASN A 5 23.07 -3.64 -16.63
C ASN A 5 22.09 -4.70 -16.07
N ALA A 6 21.54 -4.49 -14.87
CA ALA A 6 20.59 -5.37 -14.24
C ALA A 6 19.30 -5.33 -15.05
N THR A 7 18.91 -6.49 -15.54
CA THR A 7 17.63 -6.70 -16.22
C THR A 7 16.51 -6.38 -15.23
N ILE A 8 15.61 -5.44 -15.58
CA ILE A 8 14.38 -5.22 -14.83
C ILE A 8 13.58 -6.52 -14.83
N LEU A 9 13.20 -6.99 -13.65
CA LEU A 9 12.31 -8.14 -13.52
C LEU A 9 10.90 -7.77 -14.01
N PRO A 10 10.14 -8.70 -14.60
CA PRO A 10 8.77 -8.43 -15.00
C PRO A 10 7.91 -8.04 -13.79
N GLY A 11 7.06 -7.03 -13.98
CA GLY A 11 6.11 -6.62 -12.96
C GLY A 11 5.04 -7.68 -12.67
N VAL A 12 4.28 -7.48 -11.58
CA VAL A 12 3.33 -8.47 -11.08
C VAL A 12 2.10 -8.67 -11.97
N VAL A 13 1.71 -7.67 -12.78
CA VAL A 13 0.55 -7.77 -13.68
C VAL A 13 0.83 -8.65 -14.91
N ARG A 14 2.10 -8.85 -15.28
CA ARG A 14 2.60 -9.76 -16.35
C ARG A 14 1.84 -9.70 -17.69
N GLY A 15 2.55 -9.28 -18.74
CA GLY A 15 2.09 -9.45 -20.13
C GLY A 15 1.44 -8.23 -20.77
N LEU A 16 1.27 -7.13 -20.04
CA LEU A 16 0.91 -5.83 -20.61
C LEU A 16 2.14 -4.95 -20.89
N ALA A 17 3.17 -5.06 -20.05
CA ALA A 17 4.41 -4.30 -20.21
C ALA A 17 5.07 -4.54 -21.57
N LYS A 18 5.43 -3.44 -22.22
CA LYS A 18 6.03 -3.44 -23.57
C LYS A 18 7.56 -3.50 -23.48
N PRO A 19 8.24 -4.46 -24.14
CA PRO A 19 9.70 -4.57 -24.08
C PRO A 19 10.43 -3.26 -24.43
N GLU A 20 9.94 -2.51 -25.41
CA GLU A 20 10.48 -1.22 -25.85
C GLU A 20 10.43 -0.12 -24.77
N ALA A 21 9.49 -0.20 -23.83
CA ALA A 21 9.36 0.76 -22.72
C ALA A 21 10.39 0.54 -21.61
N THR A 22 11.01 -0.64 -21.54
CA THR A 22 11.91 -1.03 -20.44
C THR A 22 13.12 -0.09 -20.32
N LYS A 23 13.76 0.24 -21.44
CA LYS A 23 14.92 1.15 -21.44
C LYS A 23 14.51 2.55 -20.98
N LYS A 24 13.36 3.04 -21.43
CA LYS A 24 12.84 4.35 -21.03
C LYS A 24 12.52 4.39 -19.54
N LEU A 25 11.86 3.36 -19.00
CA LEU A 25 11.63 3.23 -17.57
C LEU A 25 12.94 3.31 -16.76
N GLN A 26 13.98 2.55 -17.16
CA GLN A 26 15.28 2.58 -16.50
C GLN A 26 15.90 3.98 -16.51
N GLU A 27 15.91 4.64 -17.67
CA GLU A 27 16.42 6.01 -17.82
C GLU A 27 15.73 6.99 -16.88
N LEU A 28 14.39 6.96 -16.84
CA LEU A 28 13.57 7.88 -16.04
C LEU A 28 13.71 7.62 -14.54
N LEU A 29 13.74 6.37 -14.08
CA LEU A 29 13.95 6.04 -12.68
C LEU A 29 15.34 6.44 -12.18
N ILE A 30 16.38 6.28 -13.02
CA ILE A 30 17.73 6.76 -12.70
C ILE A 30 17.74 8.29 -12.61
N LYS A 31 17.00 8.96 -13.49
CA LYS A 31 16.91 10.42 -13.51
C LYS A 31 16.21 10.94 -12.26
N ASP A 32 15.05 10.40 -11.91
CA ASP A 32 14.30 10.79 -10.70
C ASP A 32 15.15 10.65 -9.44
N GLY A 33 15.77 9.48 -9.23
CA GLY A 33 16.62 9.24 -8.05
C GLY A 33 17.90 10.08 -7.98
N LYS A 34 18.27 10.78 -9.06
CA LYS A 34 19.39 11.76 -9.07
C LYS A 34 18.91 13.18 -8.84
N GLU A 35 17.74 13.52 -9.36
CA GLU A 35 17.28 14.90 -9.47
C GLU A 35 16.37 15.30 -8.32
N HIS A 36 15.57 14.38 -7.79
CA HIS A 36 14.47 14.72 -6.89
C HIS A 36 14.61 14.16 -5.48
N HIS A 37 14.00 14.87 -4.55
CA HIS A 37 13.83 14.43 -3.17
C HIS A 37 12.67 13.42 -3.05
N CYS A 38 12.64 12.60 -1.99
CA CYS A 38 11.47 11.75 -1.69
C CYS A 38 10.22 12.52 -1.25
N PHE A 39 10.32 13.83 -1.04
CA PHE A 39 9.22 14.69 -0.62
C PHE A 39 9.17 15.86 -1.59
N PHE A 40 8.01 16.23 -2.11
CA PHE A 40 7.89 17.37 -3.03
C PHE A 40 7.68 18.71 -2.33
N ASN A 41 7.41 18.70 -1.02
CA ASN A 41 7.24 19.92 -0.23
C ASN A 41 7.74 19.77 1.22
N ASP A 42 7.76 20.87 1.96
CA ASP A 42 8.20 20.91 3.36
C ASP A 42 7.16 20.37 4.35
N ARG A 43 5.97 20.00 3.86
CA ARG A 43 4.93 19.31 4.65
C ARG A 43 5.14 17.79 4.67
N GLY A 44 6.17 17.28 3.98
CA GLY A 44 6.49 15.84 3.94
C GLY A 44 5.61 15.03 2.99
N PHE A 45 4.99 15.65 1.98
CA PHE A 45 4.25 14.90 0.96
C PHE A 45 5.20 14.23 -0.01
N HIS A 46 4.94 12.95 -0.31
CA HIS A 46 5.87 12.07 -0.99
C HIS A 46 5.92 12.31 -2.49
N ASN A 47 7.10 12.22 -3.09
CA ASN A 47 7.29 12.14 -4.53
C ASN A 47 6.69 10.82 -5.05
N HIS A 48 5.72 10.91 -5.96
CA HIS A 48 5.02 9.75 -6.55
C HIS A 48 5.57 9.34 -7.91
N LEU A 49 6.49 10.10 -8.50
CA LEU A 49 6.90 9.98 -9.89
C LEU A 49 7.36 8.57 -10.24
N ALA A 50 8.28 8.00 -9.46
CA ALA A 50 8.77 6.64 -9.68
C ALA A 50 7.64 5.60 -9.63
N ASP A 51 6.76 5.70 -8.62
CA ASP A 51 5.65 4.79 -8.44
C ASP A 51 4.64 4.90 -9.60
N HIS A 52 4.42 6.12 -10.12
CA HIS A 52 3.56 6.39 -11.28
C HIS A 52 4.11 5.70 -12.53
N ILE A 53 5.35 6.00 -12.92
CA ILE A 53 5.93 5.45 -14.16
C ILE A 53 6.10 3.94 -14.11
N ILE A 54 6.34 3.35 -12.92
CA ILE A 54 6.37 1.89 -12.75
C ILE A 54 4.98 1.28 -12.92
N ALA A 55 3.96 1.87 -12.28
CA ALA A 55 2.60 1.38 -12.42
C ALA A 55 2.10 1.50 -13.86
N ALA A 56 2.37 2.62 -14.54
CA ALA A 56 2.03 2.82 -15.94
C ALA A 56 2.77 1.83 -16.86
N TYR A 57 4.07 1.58 -16.62
CA TYR A 57 4.85 0.59 -17.37
C TYR A 57 4.23 -0.81 -17.27
N ASP A 58 3.91 -1.26 -16.06
CA ASP A 58 3.34 -2.60 -15.83
C ASP A 58 1.92 -2.74 -16.42
N MET A 59 1.23 -1.61 -16.62
CA MET A 59 -0.07 -1.53 -17.28
C MET A 59 0.01 -1.31 -18.81
N GLY A 60 1.21 -1.30 -19.39
CA GLY A 60 1.43 -1.28 -20.85
C GLY A 60 1.64 0.11 -21.47
N ALA A 61 2.05 1.11 -20.68
CA ALA A 61 2.46 2.41 -21.19
C ALA A 61 3.56 2.29 -22.28
N SER A 62 3.49 3.16 -23.29
CA SER A 62 4.57 3.29 -24.28
C SER A 62 5.74 4.11 -23.70
N PRO A 63 6.94 4.05 -24.31
CA PRO A 63 8.05 4.94 -23.92
C PRO A 63 7.66 6.43 -23.91
N GLU A 64 6.85 6.87 -24.87
CA GLU A 64 6.41 8.26 -25.02
C GLU A 64 5.51 8.66 -23.85
N LEU A 65 4.54 7.81 -23.48
CA LEU A 65 3.67 8.06 -22.34
C LEU A 65 4.46 8.12 -21.02
N LEU A 66 5.44 7.24 -20.83
CA LEU A 66 6.31 7.30 -19.64
C LEU A 66 7.08 8.63 -19.56
N ASP A 67 7.56 9.13 -20.70
CA ASP A 67 8.25 10.42 -20.78
C ASP A 67 7.31 11.61 -20.49
N GLU A 68 6.07 11.55 -20.96
CA GLU A 68 5.02 12.55 -20.68
C GLU A 68 4.61 12.57 -19.20
N ILE A 69 4.41 11.39 -18.60
CA ILE A 69 4.15 11.25 -17.15
C ILE A 69 5.30 11.87 -16.38
N TYR A 70 6.56 11.51 -16.68
CA TYR A 70 7.73 12.08 -16.01
C TYR A 70 7.76 13.60 -16.10
N LYS A 71 7.58 14.16 -17.30
CA LYS A 71 7.62 15.62 -17.53
C LYS A 71 6.55 16.36 -16.75
N THR A 72 5.41 15.74 -16.52
CA THR A 72 4.30 16.34 -15.76
C THR A 72 4.58 16.26 -14.28
N GLU A 73 4.84 15.05 -13.76
CA GLU A 73 5.12 14.78 -12.35
C GLU A 73 6.35 15.56 -11.85
N ALA A 74 7.41 15.68 -12.65
CA ALA A 74 8.64 16.37 -12.27
C ALA A 74 8.45 17.87 -11.98
N GLN A 75 7.37 18.50 -12.44
CA GLN A 75 7.14 19.94 -12.26
C GLN A 75 6.84 20.33 -10.81
N GLU A 76 6.24 19.42 -10.05
CA GLU A 76 5.96 19.65 -8.63
C GLU A 76 7.08 19.15 -7.71
N GLN A 77 7.98 18.29 -8.20
CA GLN A 77 9.04 17.71 -7.39
C GLN A 77 10.07 18.76 -6.97
N ARG A 78 10.52 18.66 -5.72
CA ARG A 78 11.64 19.48 -5.24
C ARG A 78 12.98 18.78 -5.56
N PRO A 79 14.06 19.55 -5.77
CA PRO A 79 15.36 18.96 -6.06
C PRO A 79 15.87 18.12 -4.89
N LEU A 80 16.71 17.11 -5.17
CA LEU A 80 17.37 16.26 -4.18
C LEU A 80 18.12 17.08 -3.11
N GLY A 81 18.70 18.21 -3.53
CA GLY A 81 19.47 19.10 -2.67
C GLY A 81 20.90 18.60 -2.41
N GLU A 82 21.59 19.28 -1.49
CA GLU A 82 22.93 18.87 -1.07
C GLU A 82 22.87 17.62 -0.18
N THR A 83 23.79 16.68 -0.38
CA THR A 83 23.87 15.46 0.43
C THR A 83 24.13 15.75 1.91
N GLY A 84 24.86 16.82 2.22
CA GLY A 84 25.34 17.07 3.58
C GLY A 84 26.37 16.01 4.05
N PRO A 85 26.59 15.89 5.37
CA PRO A 85 27.54 14.92 5.92
C PRO A 85 27.11 13.47 5.67
N LEU A 86 28.04 12.66 5.15
CA LEU A 86 27.79 11.23 4.92
C LEU A 86 27.58 10.47 6.23
N LEU A 87 26.70 9.48 6.17
CA LEU A 87 26.39 8.59 7.28
C LEU A 87 27.25 7.32 7.23
N ASP A 88 27.47 6.71 8.39
CA ASP A 88 28.22 5.46 8.53
C ASP A 88 27.48 4.44 9.42
N ASP A 89 28.01 3.22 9.54
CA ASP A 89 27.38 2.12 10.30
C ASP A 89 27.19 2.43 11.80
N VAL A 90 27.87 3.46 12.30
CA VAL A 90 27.84 3.91 13.70
C VAL A 90 26.82 5.02 13.88
N ARG A 91 26.72 5.96 12.94
CA ARG A 91 26.00 7.23 13.08
C ARG A 91 24.72 7.32 12.25
N TRP A 92 24.42 6.33 11.40
CA TRP A 92 23.24 6.40 10.54
C TRP A 92 21.92 6.62 11.30
N GLN A 93 21.81 6.25 12.58
CA GLN A 93 20.59 6.47 13.38
C GLN A 93 20.43 7.91 13.90
N SER A 94 21.45 8.75 13.78
CA SER A 94 21.48 10.08 14.41
C SER A 94 20.58 11.13 13.74
N ARG A 95 20.07 10.85 12.54
CA ARG A 95 19.26 11.78 11.73
C ARG A 95 17.91 11.18 11.32
N LEU A 96 17.45 10.14 12.02
CA LEU A 96 16.19 9.49 11.68
C LEU A 96 15.01 10.45 11.88
N GLY A 97 14.15 10.56 10.88
CA GLY A 97 13.00 11.48 10.85
C GLY A 97 13.36 12.91 10.44
N ASP A 98 14.62 13.18 10.08
CA ASP A 98 15.01 14.46 9.51
C ASP A 98 14.86 14.42 7.98
N PRO A 99 13.88 15.14 7.40
CA PRO A 99 13.70 15.16 5.95
C PRO A 99 14.93 15.73 5.22
N ASN A 100 15.75 16.55 5.86
CA ASN A 100 16.96 17.11 5.24
C ASN A 100 18.11 16.10 5.16
N ALA A 101 17.98 14.93 5.80
CA ALA A 101 18.98 13.88 5.75
C ALA A 101 18.73 12.85 4.62
N TYR A 102 17.64 12.99 3.84
CA TYR A 102 17.28 12.05 2.78
C TYR A 102 18.42 11.76 1.81
N ALA A 103 19.08 12.80 1.28
CA ALA A 103 20.16 12.62 0.33
C ALA A 103 21.37 11.87 0.95
N ALA A 104 21.69 12.13 2.22
CA ALA A 104 22.71 11.37 2.95
C ALA A 104 22.31 9.90 3.15
N TYR A 105 21.04 9.64 3.50
CA TYR A 105 20.51 8.29 3.62
C TYR A 105 20.48 7.55 2.28
N LEU A 106 20.18 8.24 1.18
CA LEU A 106 20.17 7.65 -0.15
C LEU A 106 21.56 7.14 -0.51
N VAL A 107 22.61 7.96 -0.32
CA VAL A 107 24.00 7.53 -0.54
C VAL A 107 24.35 6.37 0.38
N PHE A 108 24.01 6.46 1.66
CA PHE A 108 24.26 5.40 2.64
C PHE A 108 23.65 4.06 2.21
N PHE A 109 22.36 4.02 1.87
CA PHE A 109 21.69 2.77 1.49
C PHE A 109 22.15 2.25 0.13
N GLN A 110 22.50 3.13 -0.82
CA GLN A 110 23.16 2.71 -2.07
C GLN A 110 24.48 1.98 -1.78
N GLU A 111 25.30 2.50 -0.86
CA GLU A 111 26.55 1.84 -0.45
C GLU A 111 26.30 0.51 0.26
N LYS A 112 25.28 0.41 1.14
CA LYS A 112 24.94 -0.85 1.82
C LYS A 112 24.45 -1.91 0.87
N ILE A 113 23.57 -1.56 -0.06
CA ILE A 113 23.08 -2.50 -1.08
C ILE A 113 24.23 -2.93 -1.99
N ALA A 114 25.09 -2.01 -2.45
CA ALA A 114 26.24 -2.36 -3.28
C ALA A 114 27.22 -3.31 -2.56
N LYS A 115 27.37 -3.17 -1.24
CA LYS A 115 28.29 -3.98 -0.43
C LYS A 115 27.71 -5.33 0.01
N TYR A 116 26.44 -5.37 0.37
CA TYR A 116 25.81 -6.51 1.06
C TYR A 116 24.68 -7.17 0.27
N GLY A 117 24.22 -6.53 -0.81
CA GLY A 117 23.00 -6.90 -1.52
C GLY A 117 21.73 -6.45 -0.79
N ILE A 118 20.60 -6.60 -1.48
CA ILE A 118 19.27 -6.19 -0.98
C ILE A 118 18.91 -6.92 0.31
N THR A 119 18.92 -8.26 0.28
CA THR A 119 18.42 -9.09 1.38
C THR A 119 19.10 -8.75 2.70
N LYS A 120 20.44 -8.73 2.70
CA LYS A 120 21.20 -8.42 3.92
C LYS A 120 20.99 -6.98 4.37
N THR A 121 20.82 -6.03 3.45
CA THR A 121 20.53 -4.64 3.80
C THR A 121 19.17 -4.50 4.48
N LEU A 122 18.13 -5.16 3.97
CA LEU A 122 16.81 -5.19 4.60
C LEU A 122 16.88 -5.84 6.00
N GLU A 123 17.59 -6.95 6.14
CA GLU A 123 17.75 -7.59 7.45
C GLU A 123 18.48 -6.68 8.45
N ASP A 124 19.60 -6.07 8.06
CA ASP A 124 20.43 -5.28 8.97
C ASP A 124 19.80 -3.92 9.33
N TYR A 125 19.16 -3.24 8.38
CA TYR A 125 18.71 -1.84 8.53
C TYR A 125 17.21 -1.64 8.63
N LEU A 126 16.40 -2.67 8.38
CA LEU A 126 14.95 -2.58 8.50
C LEU A 126 14.41 -3.57 9.54
N MET A 127 14.85 -4.82 9.52
CA MET A 127 14.28 -5.88 10.36
C MET A 127 15.07 -6.16 11.66
N SER A 128 16.31 -5.70 11.76
CA SER A 128 17.16 -6.05 12.92
C SER A 128 16.70 -5.39 14.23
N PRO A 129 17.03 -5.98 15.39
CA PRO A 129 16.88 -5.30 16.68
C PRO A 129 17.68 -3.99 16.76
N LYS A 130 18.82 -3.86 16.05
CA LYS A 130 19.58 -2.61 16.00
C LYS A 130 18.78 -1.51 15.29
N ALA A 131 18.15 -1.83 14.16
CA ALA A 131 17.34 -0.91 13.37
C ALA A 131 16.06 -0.44 14.08
N ASN A 132 15.62 -1.19 15.09
CA ASN A 132 14.34 -0.96 15.76
C ASN A 132 14.44 -0.67 17.26
N GLY A 133 15.60 -0.87 17.88
CA GLY A 133 15.87 -0.52 19.27
C GLY A 133 16.18 0.95 19.47
N LYS A 134 16.23 1.38 20.74
CA LYS A 134 16.66 2.74 21.16
C LYS A 134 15.92 3.90 20.45
N GLY A 135 14.66 3.68 20.04
CA GLY A 135 13.84 4.70 19.38
C GLY A 135 14.06 4.85 17.86
N ALA A 136 14.92 4.03 17.24
CA ALA A 136 15.16 4.11 15.79
C ALA A 136 13.90 3.75 14.98
N SER A 137 13.30 2.60 15.29
CA SER A 137 12.02 2.12 14.75
C SER A 137 11.84 2.22 13.22
N MET A 138 12.82 1.73 12.46
CA MET A 138 12.73 1.66 11.00
C MET A 138 11.50 0.87 10.53
N PHE A 139 11.12 -0.19 11.25
CA PHE A 139 9.92 -0.97 10.96
C PHE A 139 8.64 -0.14 11.12
N GLY A 140 8.54 0.70 12.15
CA GLY A 140 7.43 1.64 12.30
C GLY A 140 7.38 2.66 11.17
N ARG A 141 8.52 3.28 10.87
CA ARG A 141 8.67 4.30 9.80
C ARG A 141 8.32 3.75 8.41
N LEU A 142 8.53 2.46 8.17
CA LEU A 142 8.18 1.79 6.93
C LEU A 142 6.68 1.89 6.60
N PHE A 143 5.83 1.87 7.63
CA PHE A 143 4.37 2.02 7.52
C PHE A 143 3.90 3.47 7.72
N GLY A 144 4.83 4.41 7.81
CA GLY A 144 4.54 5.84 7.93
C GLY A 144 4.14 6.49 6.63
N GLY A 145 3.82 7.79 6.70
CA GLY A 145 3.65 8.61 5.50
C GLY A 145 2.57 8.11 4.53
N ALA A 146 1.45 7.59 5.04
CA ALA A 146 0.43 6.90 4.23
C ALA A 146 0.99 5.71 3.41
N LEU A 147 1.91 4.93 4.01
CA LEU A 147 2.49 3.70 3.47
C LEU A 147 3.45 3.88 2.28
N HIS A 148 3.84 5.10 1.92
CA HIS A 148 4.75 5.34 0.79
C HIS A 148 6.11 4.65 0.92
N PRO A 149 6.78 4.58 2.10
CA PRO A 149 8.07 3.89 2.19
C PRO A 149 7.97 2.40 1.83
N ILE A 150 6.95 1.68 2.32
CA ILE A 150 6.74 0.27 1.95
C ILE A 150 6.36 0.08 0.48
N ILE A 151 5.54 0.98 -0.08
CA ILE A 151 5.19 0.94 -1.50
C ILE A 151 6.46 1.05 -2.36
N HIS A 152 7.33 2.00 -2.04
CA HIS A 152 8.54 2.25 -2.81
C HIS A 152 9.59 1.13 -2.67
N VAL A 153 9.83 0.63 -1.46
CA VAL A 153 10.68 -0.55 -1.23
C VAL A 153 10.10 -1.78 -1.95
N GLY A 154 8.78 -1.95 -1.90
CA GLY A 154 8.06 -3.04 -2.52
C GLY A 154 8.15 -3.05 -4.05
N PHE A 155 8.00 -1.90 -4.71
CA PHE A 155 8.27 -1.76 -6.15
C PHE A 155 9.71 -2.10 -6.49
N GLY A 156 10.66 -1.71 -5.62
CA GLY A 156 12.07 -2.05 -5.80
C GLY A 156 12.31 -3.56 -5.72
N ALA A 157 11.71 -4.23 -4.74
CA ALA A 157 11.76 -5.69 -4.60
C ALA A 157 11.07 -6.41 -5.77
N GLU A 158 9.97 -5.86 -6.27
CA GLU A 158 9.24 -6.39 -7.42
C GLU A 158 10.08 -6.41 -8.69
N LEU A 159 10.68 -5.26 -9.04
CA LEU A 159 11.42 -5.10 -10.29
C LEU A 159 12.91 -5.48 -10.18
N GLY A 160 13.38 -5.83 -8.98
CA GLY A 160 14.80 -6.10 -8.71
C GLY A 160 15.68 -4.87 -8.82
N LEU A 161 15.18 -3.70 -8.39
CA LEU A 161 15.83 -2.40 -8.55
C LEU A 161 16.51 -1.94 -7.25
N ASP A 162 17.83 -2.15 -7.17
CA ASP A 162 18.68 -1.71 -6.05
C ASP A 162 18.50 -0.22 -5.71
N SER A 163 18.46 0.64 -6.74
CA SER A 163 18.33 2.09 -6.57
C SER A 163 16.99 2.48 -5.96
N LEU A 164 15.92 1.77 -6.29
CA LEU A 164 14.59 2.06 -5.78
C LEU A 164 14.43 1.58 -4.33
N ILE A 165 15.02 0.43 -3.99
CA ILE A 165 15.08 -0.03 -2.60
C ILE A 165 15.90 0.96 -1.74
N ALA A 166 17.02 1.48 -2.25
CA ALA A 166 17.80 2.49 -1.55
C ALA A 166 16.98 3.77 -1.30
N GLN A 167 16.25 4.25 -2.30
CA GLN A 167 15.35 5.41 -2.16
C GLN A 167 14.24 5.14 -1.14
N GLY A 168 13.65 3.95 -1.14
CA GLY A 168 12.58 3.59 -0.21
C GLY A 168 13.08 3.47 1.24
N LEU A 169 14.28 2.92 1.45
CA LEU A 169 14.92 2.89 2.75
C LEU A 169 15.33 4.29 3.24
N ALA A 170 15.79 5.16 2.33
CA ALA A 170 16.08 6.55 2.65
C ALA A 170 14.83 7.35 3.00
N MET A 171 13.73 7.14 2.26
CA MET A 171 12.41 7.69 2.56
C MET A 171 11.92 7.21 3.93
N CYS A 172 12.05 5.91 4.22
CA CYS A 172 11.75 5.32 5.53
C CYS A 172 12.56 5.99 6.65
N ALA A 173 13.88 6.14 6.47
CA ALA A 173 14.75 6.79 7.46
C ALA A 173 14.41 8.28 7.67
N SER A 174 13.87 8.94 6.65
CA SER A 174 13.48 10.37 6.68
C SER A 174 12.06 10.60 7.19
N THR A 175 11.22 9.56 7.22
CA THR A 175 9.85 9.59 7.74
C THR A 175 9.87 9.55 9.26
N GLU A 176 9.02 10.31 9.95
CA GLU A 176 8.92 10.36 11.43
C GLU A 176 8.53 9.01 12.08
N GLY A 177 8.75 8.89 13.39
CA GLY A 177 8.70 7.61 14.12
C GLY A 177 7.36 7.23 14.77
N ASP A 178 6.34 8.09 14.76
CA ASP A 178 5.13 7.95 15.60
C ASP A 178 4.28 6.70 15.26
N PHE A 179 4.41 6.21 14.03
CA PHE A 179 3.77 5.00 13.50
C PHE A 179 4.13 3.71 14.25
N SER A 180 5.25 3.72 14.98
CA SER A 180 5.72 2.57 15.76
C SER A 180 4.70 2.10 16.79
N SER A 181 3.94 3.03 17.35
CA SER A 181 2.94 2.77 18.40
C SER A 181 1.81 1.84 17.94
N VAL A 182 1.44 1.87 16.66
CA VAL A 182 0.37 1.02 16.11
C VAL A 182 0.88 -0.33 15.62
N VAL A 183 2.11 -0.41 15.12
CA VAL A 183 2.64 -1.67 14.56
C VAL A 183 3.40 -2.52 15.58
N ALA A 184 4.08 -1.92 16.57
CA ALA A 184 4.99 -2.63 17.46
C ALA A 184 4.35 -3.11 18.77
N ASP A 185 4.61 -4.35 19.18
CA ASP A 185 4.13 -4.87 20.48
C ASP A 185 5.08 -4.55 21.63
N HIS A 186 6.38 -4.41 21.34
CA HIS A 186 7.41 -4.22 22.36
C HIS A 186 8.27 -2.99 22.06
N TRP A 187 8.46 -2.14 23.07
CA TRP A 187 9.21 -0.89 22.92
C TRP A 187 10.71 -1.11 22.69
N THR A 188 11.28 -2.25 23.11
CA THR A 188 12.72 -2.53 22.89
C THR A 188 13.03 -3.05 21.48
N THR A 189 12.10 -3.73 20.82
CA THR A 189 12.29 -4.29 19.47
C THR A 189 11.52 -3.53 18.40
N ALA A 190 10.59 -2.65 18.79
CA ALA A 190 9.69 -1.87 17.93
C ALA A 190 9.06 -2.67 16.77
N MET A 191 8.74 -3.95 17.00
CA MET A 191 8.16 -4.87 16.01
C MET A 191 7.01 -5.69 16.59
N PRO A 192 6.13 -6.27 15.75
CA PRO A 192 5.12 -7.24 16.18
C PRO A 192 5.77 -8.45 16.88
N LYS A 193 5.15 -8.90 17.97
CA LYS A 193 5.50 -10.16 18.63
C LYS A 193 4.85 -11.30 17.87
N VAL A 194 5.65 -12.29 17.49
CA VAL A 194 5.15 -13.55 16.94
C VAL A 194 5.07 -14.58 18.07
N PRO A 195 3.91 -15.20 18.32
CA PRO A 195 3.77 -16.21 19.37
C PRO A 195 4.71 -17.41 19.14
N GLU A 196 5.33 -17.93 20.20
CA GLU A 196 6.15 -19.15 20.13
C GLU A 196 5.28 -20.41 19.90
N VAL A 197 4.04 -20.38 20.40
CA VAL A 197 3.06 -21.45 20.20
C VAL A 197 2.08 -21.02 19.10
N PRO A 198 1.95 -21.78 18.01
CA PRO A 198 0.98 -21.48 16.96
C PRO A 198 -0.44 -21.50 17.52
N THR A 199 -1.17 -20.42 17.28
CA THR A 199 -2.62 -20.39 17.44
C THR A 199 -3.28 -20.50 16.08
N LYS A 200 -4.43 -21.19 16.02
CA LYS A 200 -5.31 -21.11 14.83
C LYS A 200 -5.77 -19.65 14.72
N GLY A 201 -5.22 -18.93 13.73
CA GLY A 201 -5.51 -17.51 13.54
C GLY A 201 -6.95 -17.29 13.09
N VAL A 202 -7.50 -16.13 13.45
CA VAL A 202 -8.76 -15.63 12.89
C VAL A 202 -8.46 -14.86 11.59
N THR A 203 -9.44 -14.71 10.70
CA THR A 203 -9.25 -13.97 9.43
C THR A 203 -9.23 -12.46 9.65
N LEU A 204 -8.66 -11.71 8.70
CA LEU A 204 -8.69 -10.24 8.74
C LEU A 204 -10.11 -9.65 8.81
N PHE A 205 -11.09 -10.25 8.14
CA PHE A 205 -12.48 -9.84 8.28
C PHE A 205 -13.03 -10.11 9.68
N SER A 206 -12.68 -11.24 10.30
CA SER A 206 -13.14 -11.53 11.66
C SER A 206 -12.59 -10.53 12.68
N ILE A 207 -11.38 -10.02 12.44
CA ILE A 207 -10.77 -8.95 13.23
C ILE A 207 -11.44 -7.62 12.96
N LEU A 208 -11.73 -7.29 11.70
CA LEU A 208 -12.41 -6.06 11.34
C LEU A 208 -13.82 -5.97 11.98
N ARG A 209 -14.55 -7.09 12.06
CA ARG A 209 -15.80 -7.16 12.84
C ARG A 209 -15.58 -6.79 14.31
N GLN A 210 -14.53 -7.34 14.93
CA GLN A 210 -14.17 -7.00 16.32
C GLN A 210 -13.74 -5.53 16.48
N VAL A 211 -13.14 -4.91 15.45
CA VAL A 211 -12.82 -3.48 15.45
C VAL A 211 -14.11 -2.65 15.46
N TYR A 212 -15.12 -3.02 14.69
CA TYR A 212 -16.44 -2.36 14.70
C TYR A 212 -17.16 -2.50 16.04
N GLU A 213 -17.07 -3.67 16.66
CA GLU A 213 -17.71 -3.97 17.94
C GLU A 213 -16.96 -3.38 19.15
N SER A 214 -15.69 -3.00 18.98
CA SER A 214 -14.86 -2.52 20.08
C SER A 214 -15.19 -1.07 20.48
N PRO A 215 -15.58 -0.81 21.74
CA PRO A 215 -15.73 0.55 22.26
C PRO A 215 -14.37 1.26 22.45
N ASP A 216 -13.28 0.50 22.51
CA ASP A 216 -11.93 1.04 22.68
C ASP A 216 -11.28 1.47 21.36
N LEU A 217 -11.94 1.20 20.24
CA LEU A 217 -11.53 1.56 18.89
C LEU A 217 -12.54 2.48 18.20
N LEU A 218 -13.26 3.28 18.99
CA LEU A 218 -14.00 4.43 18.46
C LEU A 218 -13.00 5.47 17.92
N PRO A 219 -13.35 6.27 16.91
CA PRO A 219 -12.49 7.34 16.43
C PRO A 219 -12.12 8.32 17.57
N THR A 220 -10.86 8.74 17.61
CA THR A 220 -10.29 9.55 18.70
C THR A 220 -10.78 10.99 18.73
N LEU A 221 -11.28 11.50 17.60
CA LEU A 221 -11.78 12.86 17.43
C LEU A 221 -13.14 12.85 16.71
N PRO A 222 -13.99 13.85 16.95
CA PRO A 222 -15.12 14.13 16.08
C PRO A 222 -14.62 14.51 14.68
N TYR A 223 -15.47 14.35 13.67
CA TYR A 223 -15.13 14.79 12.32
C TYR A 223 -15.06 16.31 12.22
N SER A 224 -13.98 16.80 11.63
CA SER A 224 -13.80 18.20 11.28
C SER A 224 -13.19 18.27 9.86
N PRO A 225 -13.86 18.91 8.89
CA PRO A 225 -13.34 19.04 7.54
C PRO A 225 -12.12 19.97 7.45
N ASN A 226 -11.85 20.74 8.51
CA ASN A 226 -10.74 21.69 8.59
C ASN A 226 -9.47 21.10 9.23
N ASP A 227 -9.53 19.85 9.70
CA ASP A 227 -8.38 19.21 10.32
C ASP A 227 -7.26 19.00 9.32
N ALA A 228 -6.01 19.18 9.78
CA ALA A 228 -4.86 18.87 8.95
C ALA A 228 -4.87 17.38 8.58
N ILE A 229 -4.41 17.08 7.36
CA ILE A 229 -4.21 15.71 6.88
C ILE A 229 -3.43 14.89 7.92
N GLY A 230 -3.95 13.71 8.27
CA GLY A 230 -3.32 12.79 9.22
C GLY A 230 -3.62 13.06 10.70
N THR A 231 -4.28 14.17 11.08
CA THR A 231 -4.55 14.51 12.49
C THR A 231 -5.16 13.35 13.29
N GLY A 232 -6.21 12.72 12.76
CA GLY A 232 -6.85 11.57 13.43
C GLY A 232 -5.91 10.38 13.60
N TYR A 233 -4.97 10.18 12.68
CA TYR A 233 -3.98 9.11 12.74
C TYR A 233 -2.94 9.39 13.83
N TYR A 234 -2.37 10.60 13.90
CA TYR A 234 -1.44 10.96 14.97
C TYR A 234 -2.10 10.86 16.35
N LYS A 235 -3.36 11.30 16.49
CA LYS A 235 -4.12 11.14 17.73
C LYS A 235 -4.37 9.68 18.11
N LEU A 236 -4.52 8.81 17.12
CA LEU A 236 -4.59 7.37 17.36
C LEU A 236 -3.25 6.86 17.90
N CYS A 237 -2.13 7.20 17.25
CA CYS A 237 -0.77 6.84 17.67
C CYS A 237 -0.45 7.33 19.10
N ASP A 238 -0.84 8.55 19.43
CA ASP A 238 -0.65 9.18 20.75
C ASP A 238 -1.50 8.55 21.86
N SER A 239 -2.45 7.69 21.53
CA SER A 239 -3.35 7.08 22.51
C SER A 239 -2.91 5.64 22.85
N PRO A 240 -2.34 5.39 24.05
CA PRO A 240 -1.99 4.03 24.48
C PRO A 240 -3.18 3.08 24.52
N LYS A 241 -4.38 3.58 24.85
CA LYS A 241 -5.62 2.80 24.89
C LYS A 241 -5.95 2.21 23.51
N HIS A 242 -6.12 3.08 22.52
CA HIS A 242 -6.43 2.69 21.13
C HIS A 242 -5.32 1.82 20.52
N THR A 243 -4.05 2.20 20.65
CA THR A 243 -2.94 1.42 20.10
C THR A 243 -2.80 0.05 20.76
N HIS A 244 -3.05 -0.08 22.07
CA HIS A 244 -3.09 -1.37 22.75
C HIS A 244 -4.26 -2.23 22.25
N ALA A 245 -5.47 -1.68 22.17
CA ALA A 245 -6.64 -2.41 21.69
C ALA A 245 -6.46 -2.89 20.24
N LEU A 246 -5.92 -2.04 19.35
CA LEU A 246 -5.62 -2.37 17.96
C LEU A 246 -4.62 -3.52 17.88
N ARG A 247 -3.48 -3.40 18.55
CA ARG A 247 -2.43 -4.44 18.56
C ARG A 247 -2.94 -5.75 19.14
N SER A 248 -3.71 -5.69 20.22
CA SER A 248 -4.31 -6.88 20.84
C SER A 248 -5.22 -7.63 19.88
N LEU A 249 -6.12 -6.93 19.18
CA LEU A 249 -7.01 -7.56 18.20
C LEU A 249 -6.24 -8.15 17.00
N TYR A 250 -5.30 -7.39 16.43
CA TYR A 250 -4.55 -7.83 15.25
C TYR A 250 -3.52 -8.92 15.56
N SER A 251 -3.07 -9.04 16.80
CA SER A 251 -2.24 -10.18 17.24
C SER A 251 -2.95 -11.55 17.06
N LYS A 252 -4.29 -11.56 16.98
CA LYS A 252 -5.08 -12.77 16.72
C LYS A 252 -5.00 -13.23 15.25
N TRP A 253 -4.51 -12.40 14.34
CA TRP A 253 -4.19 -12.78 12.96
C TRP A 253 -2.86 -13.55 12.91
N SER A 254 -2.85 -14.73 13.52
CA SER A 254 -1.63 -15.52 13.64
C SER A 254 -1.34 -16.34 12.39
N ILE A 255 -0.04 -16.52 12.14
CA ILE A 255 0.53 -17.35 11.07
C ILE A 255 1.30 -18.46 11.73
N ASP A 256 1.08 -19.71 11.32
CA ASP A 256 1.74 -20.87 11.91
C ASP A 256 3.20 -20.96 11.43
N THR A 257 4.13 -20.58 12.30
CA THR A 257 5.58 -20.61 12.01
C THR A 257 6.20 -21.99 12.16
N THR A 258 5.45 -23.01 12.61
CA THR A 258 5.94 -24.41 12.63
C THR A 258 5.84 -25.08 11.27
N LEU A 259 5.08 -24.50 10.34
CA LEU A 259 5.06 -24.94 8.95
C LEU A 259 6.44 -24.71 8.30
N GLU A 260 6.81 -25.60 7.38
CA GLU A 260 8.07 -25.56 6.65
C GLU A 260 7.86 -25.66 5.14
N GLY A 261 8.81 -25.12 4.38
CA GLY A 261 8.83 -25.16 2.92
C GLY A 261 7.50 -24.73 2.29
N ALA A 262 7.02 -25.52 1.32
CA ALA A 262 5.82 -25.21 0.55
C ALA A 262 4.55 -25.04 1.41
N ALA A 263 4.46 -25.68 2.59
CA ALA A 263 3.32 -25.51 3.47
C ALA A 263 3.30 -24.11 4.11
N PHE A 264 4.47 -23.60 4.51
CA PHE A 264 4.60 -22.24 5.03
C PHE A 264 4.37 -21.20 3.92
N ASP A 265 4.90 -21.45 2.72
CA ASP A 265 4.69 -20.56 1.57
C ASP A 265 3.19 -20.48 1.20
N ALA A 266 2.47 -21.60 1.23
CA ALA A 266 1.03 -21.62 1.00
C ALA A 266 0.25 -20.83 2.06
N GLU A 267 0.65 -20.92 3.33
CA GLU A 267 0.05 -20.12 4.41
C GLU A 267 0.32 -18.62 4.22
N ILE A 268 1.55 -18.22 3.88
CA ILE A 268 1.89 -16.82 3.56
C ILE A 268 1.04 -16.31 2.38
N ASN A 269 0.95 -17.07 1.30
CA ASN A 269 0.16 -16.69 0.12
C ASN A 269 -1.33 -16.51 0.46
N LYS A 270 -1.88 -17.38 1.32
CA LYS A 270 -3.24 -17.22 1.84
C LYS A 270 -3.43 -15.94 2.64
N ARG A 271 -2.44 -15.53 3.45
CA ARG A 271 -2.51 -14.26 4.20
C ARG A 271 -2.39 -13.03 3.32
N VAL A 272 -1.60 -13.12 2.25
CA VAL A 272 -1.54 -12.07 1.22
C VAL A 272 -2.87 -11.98 0.47
N GLU A 273 -3.51 -13.10 0.15
CA GLU A 273 -4.85 -13.12 -0.44
C GLU A 273 -5.89 -12.45 0.49
N GLU A 274 -5.90 -12.82 1.79
CA GLU A 274 -6.77 -12.18 2.79
C GLU A 274 -6.55 -10.66 2.84
N ALA A 275 -5.30 -10.20 2.79
CA ALA A 275 -4.93 -8.79 2.77
C ALA A 275 -5.45 -8.06 1.53
N LEU A 276 -5.30 -8.66 0.34
CA LEU A 276 -5.77 -8.09 -0.93
C LEU A 276 -7.30 -7.93 -0.94
N TRP A 277 -8.05 -8.94 -0.50
CA TRP A 277 -9.52 -8.86 -0.43
C TRP A 277 -10.00 -7.78 0.54
N GLN A 278 -9.40 -7.69 1.73
CA GLN A 278 -9.75 -6.63 2.68
C GLN A 278 -9.41 -5.24 2.14
N ALA A 279 -8.22 -5.09 1.56
CA ALA A 279 -7.76 -3.83 0.97
C ALA A 279 -8.67 -3.36 -0.16
N MET A 280 -9.16 -4.28 -1.00
CA MET A 280 -10.12 -3.95 -2.06
C MET A 280 -11.43 -3.38 -1.48
N LEU A 281 -11.93 -3.96 -0.38
CA LEU A 281 -13.11 -3.43 0.30
C LEU A 281 -12.84 -2.12 1.05
N PHE A 282 -11.62 -1.88 1.54
CA PHE A 282 -11.22 -0.56 2.04
C PHE A 282 -11.17 0.50 0.93
N THR A 283 -10.77 0.11 -0.28
CA THR A 283 -10.73 1.01 -1.44
C THR A 283 -12.11 1.36 -1.97
N ALA A 284 -12.96 0.35 -2.24
CA ALA A 284 -14.21 0.52 -3.00
C ALA A 284 -15.47 0.02 -2.27
N GLY A 285 -15.31 -0.50 -1.04
CA GLY A 285 -16.39 -1.07 -0.25
C GLY A 285 -16.84 -0.20 0.92
N THR A 286 -16.31 1.01 1.13
CA THR A 286 -16.66 1.87 2.29
C THR A 286 -17.68 2.96 1.98
N GLY A 287 -18.34 2.90 0.82
CA GLY A 287 -19.38 3.86 0.42
C GLY A 287 -20.72 3.67 1.15
N ARG A 288 -21.66 4.61 0.93
CA ARG A 288 -23.02 4.55 1.48
C ARG A 288 -24.07 4.34 0.41
N THR A 289 -24.99 3.41 0.65
CA THR A 289 -26.17 3.19 -0.20
C THR A 289 -27.02 4.46 -0.25
N GLY A 290 -27.43 4.87 -1.46
CA GLY A 290 -28.23 6.09 -1.67
C GLY A 290 -27.40 7.36 -1.87
N HIS A 291 -26.07 7.30 -1.69
CA HIS A 291 -25.16 8.40 -2.00
C HIS A 291 -24.34 8.11 -3.25
N ALA A 292 -23.80 9.16 -3.87
CA ALA A 292 -22.80 9.02 -4.92
C ALA A 292 -21.57 8.26 -4.39
N PRO A 293 -20.89 7.45 -5.23
CA PRO A 293 -19.65 6.78 -4.82
C PRO A 293 -18.58 7.79 -4.38
N ARG A 294 -17.90 7.46 -3.28
CA ARG A 294 -16.80 8.24 -2.70
C ARG A 294 -15.74 7.27 -2.22
N LEU A 295 -14.49 7.50 -2.58
CA LEU A 295 -13.37 6.60 -2.34
C LEU A 295 -12.34 7.32 -1.47
N ASP A 296 -12.06 6.78 -0.28
CA ASP A 296 -11.19 7.46 0.69
C ASP A 296 -9.72 7.38 0.26
N PHE A 297 -9.08 8.55 0.17
CA PHE A 297 -7.68 8.71 -0.23
C PHE A 297 -6.74 7.85 0.63
N PHE A 298 -6.94 7.77 1.95
CA PHE A 298 -6.02 7.05 2.83
C PHE A 298 -6.29 5.54 2.81
N LEU A 299 -7.55 5.12 2.71
CA LEU A 299 -7.89 3.70 2.69
C LEU A 299 -7.45 2.99 1.42
N MET A 300 -7.46 3.69 0.27
CA MET A 300 -6.92 3.16 -0.98
C MET A 300 -5.44 2.76 -0.86
N HIS A 301 -4.66 3.39 0.02
CA HIS A 301 -3.25 3.01 0.21
C HIS A 301 -3.09 1.57 0.71
N SER A 302 -4.16 0.98 1.27
CA SER A 302 -4.18 -0.43 1.65
C SER A 302 -3.98 -1.34 0.44
N ILE A 303 -4.60 -1.05 -0.72
CA ILE A 303 -4.49 -1.92 -1.91
C ILE A 303 -3.22 -1.64 -2.71
N THR A 304 -2.79 -0.38 -2.78
CA THR A 304 -1.52 0.00 -3.44
C THR A 304 -0.30 -0.52 -2.66
N THR A 305 -0.46 -0.81 -1.37
CA THR A 305 0.55 -1.51 -0.56
C THR A 305 0.41 -3.03 -0.63
N ALA A 306 -0.82 -3.57 -0.64
CA ALA A 306 -1.03 -5.03 -0.65
C ALA A 306 -0.39 -5.70 -1.88
N ILE A 307 -0.45 -5.06 -3.05
CA ILE A 307 0.11 -5.58 -4.30
C ILE A 307 1.61 -5.84 -4.25
N VAL A 308 2.37 -5.08 -3.45
CA VAL A 308 3.84 -5.24 -3.37
C VAL A 308 4.27 -6.31 -2.35
N LEU A 309 3.37 -6.76 -1.48
CA LEU A 309 3.68 -7.73 -0.42
C LEU A 309 4.28 -9.05 -0.94
N PRO A 310 3.77 -9.72 -1.99
CA PRO A 310 4.35 -10.98 -2.46
C PRO A 310 5.85 -10.88 -2.72
N ARG A 311 6.27 -9.83 -3.45
CA ARG A 311 7.67 -9.63 -3.85
C ARG A 311 8.54 -9.10 -2.74
N LEU A 312 8.00 -8.24 -1.89
CA LEU A 312 8.70 -7.80 -0.69
C LEU A 312 8.96 -8.96 0.27
N LEU A 313 7.99 -9.86 0.44
CA LEU A 313 8.14 -11.04 1.28
C LEU A 313 9.17 -12.02 0.68
N ASP A 314 9.23 -12.19 -0.65
CA ASP A 314 10.28 -12.99 -1.32
C ASP A 314 11.70 -12.48 -0.99
N ALA A 315 11.88 -11.16 -0.85
CA ALA A 315 13.17 -10.55 -0.50
C ALA A 315 13.59 -10.77 0.97
N LEU A 316 12.69 -11.26 1.82
CA LEU A 316 12.91 -11.57 3.24
C LEU A 316 13.03 -13.08 3.46
N PRO A 317 14.22 -13.63 3.72
CA PRO A 317 14.41 -15.08 3.83
C PRO A 317 13.89 -15.66 5.15
N GLN A 318 13.86 -14.88 6.22
CA GLN A 318 13.44 -15.36 7.54
C GLN A 318 11.91 -15.42 7.65
N LYS A 319 11.38 -16.58 8.06
CA LYS A 319 9.95 -16.79 8.33
C LYS A 319 9.38 -15.72 9.27
N LEU A 320 10.13 -15.40 10.34
CA LEU A 320 9.73 -14.41 11.33
C LEU A 320 9.50 -13.02 10.70
N HIS A 321 10.42 -12.58 9.84
CA HIS A 321 10.34 -11.28 9.17
C HIS A 321 9.13 -11.20 8.23
N LYS A 322 8.82 -12.29 7.51
CA LYS A 322 7.61 -12.36 6.67
C LYS A 322 6.32 -12.19 7.50
N VAL A 323 6.23 -12.88 8.64
CA VAL A 323 5.08 -12.75 9.56
C VAL A 323 4.98 -11.35 10.15
N GLN A 324 6.10 -10.77 10.58
CA GLN A 324 6.12 -9.41 11.11
C GLN A 324 5.69 -8.37 10.06
N MET A 325 6.17 -8.49 8.82
CA MET A 325 5.78 -7.60 7.72
C MET A 325 4.28 -7.60 7.47
N LEU A 326 3.66 -8.79 7.40
CA LEU A 326 2.21 -8.93 7.26
C LEU A 326 1.47 -8.30 8.45
N GLN A 327 1.89 -8.60 9.68
CA GLN A 327 1.32 -8.00 10.90
C GLN A 327 1.42 -6.46 10.89
N GLY A 328 2.56 -5.91 10.50
CA GLY A 328 2.75 -4.45 10.36
C GLY A 328 1.79 -3.84 9.35
N TYR A 329 1.67 -4.46 8.17
CA TYR A 329 0.74 -4.04 7.10
C TYR A 329 -0.69 -3.99 7.60
N ALA A 330 -1.19 -5.08 8.20
CA ALA A 330 -2.57 -5.18 8.62
C ALA A 330 -2.91 -4.17 9.73
N ARG A 331 -2.01 -4.00 10.71
CA ARG A 331 -2.16 -3.02 11.79
C ARG A 331 -2.15 -1.58 11.27
N ALA A 332 -1.29 -1.26 10.30
CA ALA A 332 -1.22 0.07 9.72
C ALA A 332 -2.47 0.42 8.91
N CYS A 333 -3.00 -0.52 8.11
CA CYS A 333 -4.26 -0.34 7.38
C CYS A 333 -5.44 -0.16 8.34
N ALA A 334 -5.48 -0.94 9.42
CA ALA A 334 -6.49 -0.79 10.47
C ALA A 334 -6.44 0.55 11.18
N ALA A 335 -5.22 1.03 11.48
CA ALA A 335 -5.01 2.33 12.09
C ALA A 335 -5.57 3.45 11.21
N TRP A 336 -5.34 3.38 9.90
CA TRP A 336 -6.00 4.29 8.95
C TRP A 336 -7.52 4.11 8.96
N ALA A 337 -8.06 2.90 8.86
CA ALA A 337 -9.52 2.68 8.93
C ALA A 337 -10.16 3.34 10.17
N ILE A 338 -9.57 3.16 11.35
CA ILE A 338 -10.04 3.79 12.59
C ILE A 338 -9.89 5.32 12.54
N ALA A 339 -8.73 5.82 12.10
CA ALA A 339 -8.46 7.24 11.93
C ALA A 339 -9.34 7.93 10.87
N ARG A 340 -9.97 7.16 9.97
CA ARG A 340 -10.93 7.60 8.96
C ARG A 340 -12.39 7.44 9.40
N GLY A 341 -12.61 7.25 10.70
CA GLY A 341 -13.95 7.21 11.31
C GLY A 341 -14.49 5.80 11.44
N ARG A 342 -13.65 4.79 11.19
CA ARG A 342 -14.03 3.38 11.19
C ARG A 342 -15.20 3.11 10.22
N PRO A 343 -15.07 3.45 8.93
CA PRO A 343 -16.14 3.21 7.96
C PRO A 343 -16.41 1.71 7.85
N HIS A 344 -17.70 1.36 7.86
CA HIS A 344 -18.12 -0.02 7.71
C HIS A 344 -18.01 -0.43 6.24
N ILE A 345 -17.38 -1.58 5.99
CA ILE A 345 -17.41 -2.20 4.67
C ILE A 345 -18.85 -2.62 4.31
N ASN A 346 -19.22 -2.42 3.05
CA ASN A 346 -20.50 -2.74 2.46
C ASN A 346 -20.27 -3.54 1.16
N PRO A 347 -19.99 -4.87 1.28
CA PRO A 347 -19.82 -5.74 0.13
C PRO A 347 -21.02 -5.74 -0.83
N SER A 348 -22.24 -5.61 -0.28
CA SER A 348 -23.46 -5.57 -1.09
C SER A 348 -23.51 -4.34 -1.99
N LEU A 349 -23.07 -3.17 -1.50
CA LEU A 349 -22.97 -1.96 -2.32
C LEU A 349 -21.93 -2.13 -3.43
N LEU A 350 -20.74 -2.64 -3.10
CA LEU A 350 -19.71 -2.91 -4.13
C LEU A 350 -20.24 -3.85 -5.22
N MET A 351 -20.93 -4.93 -4.82
CA MET A 351 -21.52 -5.90 -5.74
C MET A 351 -22.72 -5.35 -6.53
N SER A 352 -23.25 -4.18 -6.17
CA SER A 352 -24.30 -3.49 -6.91
C SER A 352 -23.76 -2.68 -8.10
N TYR A 353 -22.49 -2.29 -8.11
CA TYR A 353 -21.87 -1.59 -9.23
C TYR A 353 -21.76 -2.50 -10.46
N PRO A 354 -21.77 -1.98 -11.70
CA PRO A 354 -21.78 -2.82 -12.91
C PRO A 354 -20.62 -3.82 -12.99
N ALA A 355 -20.91 -5.08 -13.32
CA ALA A 355 -19.90 -6.10 -13.60
C ALA A 355 -19.17 -5.88 -14.94
N LEU A 356 -19.77 -5.07 -15.81
CA LEU A 356 -19.24 -4.62 -17.09
C LEU A 356 -19.22 -3.08 -17.05
N PRO A 357 -18.32 -2.47 -16.27
CA PRO A 357 -18.22 -1.02 -16.22
C PRO A 357 -17.76 -0.47 -17.57
N ALA A 358 -18.31 0.66 -17.97
CA ALA A 358 -17.95 1.34 -19.21
C ALA A 358 -18.17 2.86 -19.04
N PRO A 359 -17.35 3.69 -19.70
CA PRO A 359 -17.62 5.13 -19.81
C PRO A 359 -18.94 5.38 -20.55
N GLU A 360 -19.54 6.55 -20.34
CA GLU A 360 -20.83 6.90 -20.96
C GLU A 360 -20.81 6.74 -22.49
N SER A 361 -19.71 7.15 -23.12
CA SER A 361 -19.51 7.07 -24.58
C SER A 361 -19.46 5.65 -25.14
N LEU A 362 -19.25 4.64 -24.30
CA LEU A 362 -19.18 3.23 -24.71
C LEU A 362 -20.31 2.36 -24.13
N LYS A 363 -21.29 2.92 -23.40
CA LYS A 363 -22.37 2.13 -22.78
C LYS A 363 -23.23 1.32 -23.77
N THR A 364 -23.36 1.80 -25.02
CA THR A 364 -24.09 1.11 -26.08
C THR A 364 -23.22 0.13 -26.89
N SER A 365 -21.92 0.07 -26.58
CA SER A 365 -20.93 -0.78 -27.22
C SER A 365 -20.60 -1.95 -26.30
N THR A 366 -20.68 -3.18 -26.78
CA THR A 366 -20.10 -4.32 -26.06
C THR A 366 -18.60 -4.31 -26.28
N ALA A 367 -17.84 -3.70 -25.36
CA ALA A 367 -16.39 -3.90 -25.32
C ALA A 367 -16.11 -5.39 -25.16
N ALA A 368 -15.25 -5.96 -26.01
CA ALA A 368 -14.91 -7.39 -25.95
C ALA A 368 -14.16 -7.75 -24.65
N ASP A 369 -13.43 -6.77 -24.08
CA ASP A 369 -12.80 -6.85 -22.77
C ASP A 369 -13.18 -5.62 -21.92
N PRO A 370 -13.91 -5.78 -20.81
CA PRO A 370 -14.29 -4.67 -19.94
C PRO A 370 -13.10 -4.02 -19.20
N TRP A 371 -11.93 -4.65 -19.17
CA TRP A 371 -10.72 -4.03 -18.62
C TRP A 371 -10.05 -3.05 -19.58
N ALA A 372 -10.22 -3.19 -20.90
CA ALA A 372 -9.59 -2.30 -21.86
C ALA A 372 -9.87 -0.80 -21.61
N PRO A 373 -11.13 -0.33 -21.46
CA PRO A 373 -11.39 1.09 -21.16
C PRO A 373 -10.89 1.51 -19.76
N ILE A 374 -10.86 0.60 -18.79
CA ILE A 374 -10.33 0.87 -17.45
C ILE A 374 -8.83 1.16 -17.54
N ILE A 375 -8.08 0.29 -18.22
CA ILE A 375 -6.62 0.41 -18.39
C ILE A 375 -6.29 1.67 -19.17
N THR A 376 -6.99 1.94 -20.28
CA THR A 376 -6.79 3.17 -21.07
C THR A 376 -7.00 4.41 -20.22
N THR A 377 -8.07 4.47 -19.41
CA THR A 377 -8.33 5.60 -18.51
C THR A 377 -7.23 5.73 -17.46
N ALA A 378 -6.83 4.62 -16.85
CA ALA A 378 -5.80 4.62 -15.81
C ALA A 378 -4.45 5.14 -16.33
N LEU A 379 -4.11 4.85 -17.59
CA LEU A 379 -2.88 5.32 -18.24
C LEU A 379 -2.94 6.79 -18.67
N ASP A 380 -4.12 7.31 -19.00
CA ASP A 380 -4.33 8.69 -19.46
C ASP A 380 -4.52 9.70 -18.32
N HIS A 381 -4.95 9.22 -17.15
CA HIS A 381 -5.24 10.07 -16.00
C HIS A 381 -3.96 10.57 -15.31
N TYR A 382 -3.94 11.85 -14.91
CA TYR A 382 -2.75 12.48 -14.30
C TYR A 382 -2.46 12.03 -12.86
N ASP A 383 -3.48 11.65 -12.08
CA ASP A 383 -3.30 11.20 -10.69
C ASP A 383 -2.62 9.83 -10.60
N ALA A 384 -1.39 9.80 -10.09
CA ALA A 384 -0.59 8.59 -9.89
C ALA A 384 -1.30 7.50 -9.06
N HIS A 385 -2.17 7.85 -8.12
CA HIS A 385 -2.87 6.88 -7.29
C HIS A 385 -3.92 6.11 -8.08
N LEU A 386 -4.48 6.66 -9.16
CA LEU A 386 -5.42 5.94 -10.02
C LEU A 386 -4.74 4.74 -10.67
N VAL A 387 -3.64 4.96 -11.40
CA VAL A 387 -2.95 3.86 -12.09
C VAL A 387 -2.41 2.82 -11.11
N LYS A 388 -1.89 3.24 -9.95
CA LYS A 388 -1.47 2.33 -8.87
C LYS A 388 -2.63 1.47 -8.36
N THR A 389 -3.80 2.07 -8.16
CA THR A 389 -5.00 1.38 -7.67
C THR A 389 -5.54 0.41 -8.72
N ILE A 390 -5.71 0.86 -9.97
CA ILE A 390 -6.20 0.02 -11.06
C ILE A 390 -5.26 -1.16 -11.32
N ARG A 391 -3.95 -0.92 -11.28
CA ARG A 391 -2.95 -1.99 -11.36
C ARG A 391 -3.13 -3.03 -10.27
N ALA A 392 -3.36 -2.60 -9.02
CA ALA A 392 -3.59 -3.51 -7.90
C ALA A 392 -4.90 -4.30 -8.02
N LEU A 393 -5.97 -3.64 -8.48
CA LEU A 393 -7.26 -4.30 -8.72
C LEU A 393 -7.19 -5.29 -9.90
N TYR A 394 -6.43 -4.97 -10.94
CA TYR A 394 -6.21 -5.86 -12.07
C TYR A 394 -5.36 -7.08 -11.68
N TYR A 395 -4.33 -6.89 -10.86
CA TYR A 395 -3.60 -8.01 -10.25
C TYR A 395 -4.53 -8.91 -9.43
N GLY A 396 -5.42 -8.32 -8.61
CA GLY A 396 -6.45 -9.07 -7.89
C GLY A 396 -7.39 -9.85 -8.82
N HIS A 397 -7.79 -9.25 -9.95
CA HIS A 397 -8.60 -9.93 -10.96
C HIS A 397 -7.89 -11.12 -11.61
N ILE A 398 -6.63 -10.98 -12.00
CA ILE A 398 -5.85 -12.07 -12.62
C ILE A 398 -5.78 -13.28 -11.68
N ASN A 399 -5.55 -13.04 -10.39
CA ASN A 399 -5.32 -14.11 -9.41
C ASN A 399 -6.62 -14.66 -8.80
N TYR A 400 -7.64 -13.80 -8.60
CA TYR A 400 -8.83 -14.12 -7.81
C TYR A 400 -10.15 -13.81 -8.53
N GLY A 401 -10.11 -13.41 -9.80
CA GLY A 401 -11.31 -13.08 -10.60
C GLY A 401 -12.25 -14.26 -10.86
N LYS A 402 -11.81 -15.49 -10.58
CA LYS A 402 -12.60 -16.72 -10.70
C LYS A 402 -13.11 -17.28 -9.36
N VAL A 403 -12.79 -16.62 -8.24
CA VAL A 403 -13.27 -17.04 -6.91
C VAL A 403 -14.80 -16.96 -6.90
N ALA A 404 -15.46 -18.06 -6.53
CA ALA A 404 -16.92 -18.10 -6.47
C ALA A 404 -17.43 -17.44 -5.18
N ALA A 405 -18.70 -17.03 -5.20
CA ALA A 405 -19.38 -16.53 -4.00
C ALA A 405 -19.25 -17.54 -2.84
N GLY A 406 -18.95 -17.03 -1.65
CA GLY A 406 -18.73 -17.83 -0.44
C GLY A 406 -17.34 -18.47 -0.33
N GLN A 407 -16.48 -18.34 -1.33
CA GLN A 407 -15.09 -18.85 -1.30
C GLN A 407 -14.05 -17.77 -0.94
N VAL A 408 -14.46 -16.50 -0.83
CA VAL A 408 -13.56 -15.42 -0.41
C VAL A 408 -13.03 -15.71 1.01
N PRO A 409 -11.70 -15.69 1.25
CA PRO A 409 -11.13 -15.93 2.55
C PRO A 409 -11.73 -15.04 3.65
N GLY A 410 -12.28 -15.66 4.69
CA GLY A 410 -12.90 -14.95 5.82
C GLY A 410 -14.30 -14.42 5.57
N ALA A 411 -14.96 -14.78 4.46
CA ALA A 411 -16.37 -14.46 4.23
C ALA A 411 -17.29 -15.02 5.33
N VAL A 412 -16.94 -16.18 5.88
CA VAL A 412 -17.56 -16.79 7.07
C VAL A 412 -16.54 -16.96 8.18
N ASP A 413 -17.02 -16.92 9.43
CA ASP A 413 -16.22 -17.24 10.61
C ASP A 413 -16.16 -18.76 10.86
N GLU A 414 -15.49 -19.15 11.94
CA GLU A 414 -15.27 -20.57 12.29
C GLU A 414 -16.56 -21.38 12.53
N ASN A 415 -17.69 -20.70 12.78
CA ASN A 415 -19.00 -21.33 12.96
C ASN A 415 -19.82 -21.34 11.66
N GLY A 416 -19.23 -20.94 10.54
CA GLY A 416 -19.92 -20.81 9.25
C GLY A 416 -20.86 -19.61 9.17
N LYS A 417 -20.82 -18.68 10.14
CA LYS A 417 -21.63 -17.46 10.10
C LYS A 417 -20.92 -16.41 9.25
N GLU A 418 -21.68 -15.72 8.40
CA GLU A 418 -21.15 -14.62 7.60
C GLU A 418 -20.48 -13.55 8.49
N THR A 419 -19.25 -13.17 8.15
CA THR A 419 -18.44 -12.27 8.97
C THR A 419 -18.96 -10.82 8.89
N HIS A 420 -19.40 -10.39 7.70
CA HIS A 420 -20.04 -9.09 7.48
C HIS A 420 -21.18 -9.24 6.46
N PRO A 421 -22.29 -8.49 6.63
CA PRO A 421 -23.43 -8.56 5.72
C PRO A 421 -23.04 -8.44 4.24
N GLY A 422 -23.32 -9.49 3.47
CA GLY A 422 -23.09 -9.56 2.02
C GLY A 422 -21.73 -10.13 1.60
N LEU A 423 -20.80 -10.43 2.51
CA LEU A 423 -19.53 -11.09 2.17
C LEU A 423 -19.73 -12.47 1.52
N GLY A 424 -20.76 -13.21 1.91
CA GLY A 424 -21.09 -14.52 1.32
C GLY A 424 -21.51 -14.43 -0.15
N LYS A 425 -21.87 -13.22 -0.64
CA LYS A 425 -22.17 -12.95 -2.06
C LYS A 425 -21.00 -12.34 -2.81
N LEU A 426 -19.93 -11.95 -2.13
CA LEU A 426 -18.73 -11.40 -2.76
C LEU A 426 -18.03 -12.50 -3.57
N ASP A 427 -17.73 -12.20 -4.83
CA ASP A 427 -17.07 -13.12 -5.76
C ASP A 427 -15.97 -12.39 -6.56
N GLY A 428 -15.30 -13.11 -7.45
CA GLY A 428 -14.22 -12.58 -8.29
C GLY A 428 -14.61 -11.40 -9.18
N THR A 429 -15.90 -11.13 -9.42
CA THR A 429 -16.34 -9.93 -10.16
C THR A 429 -16.17 -8.64 -9.35
N ALA A 430 -15.98 -8.74 -8.02
CA ALA A 430 -15.73 -7.59 -7.17
C ALA A 430 -14.53 -6.74 -7.62
N TRP A 431 -13.48 -7.38 -8.15
CA TRP A 431 -12.27 -6.69 -8.63
C TRP A 431 -12.55 -5.72 -9.78
N ILE A 432 -13.33 -6.14 -10.78
CA ILE A 432 -13.68 -5.27 -11.91
C ILE A 432 -14.72 -4.23 -11.51
N ARG A 433 -15.64 -4.56 -10.60
CA ARG A 433 -16.61 -3.60 -10.05
C ARG A 433 -15.91 -2.49 -9.27
N ALA A 434 -14.92 -2.84 -8.45
CA ALA A 434 -14.07 -1.89 -7.73
C ALA A 434 -13.30 -0.98 -8.70
N ALA A 435 -12.73 -1.56 -9.76
CA ALA A 435 -12.02 -0.78 -10.78
C ALA A 435 -12.97 0.18 -11.53
N GLY A 436 -14.15 -0.30 -11.91
CA GLY A 436 -15.17 0.49 -12.59
C GLY A 436 -15.69 1.67 -11.77
N VAL A 437 -15.98 1.47 -10.48
CA VAL A 437 -16.38 2.58 -9.59
C VAL A 437 -15.23 3.54 -9.32
N THR A 438 -13.99 3.05 -9.31
CA THR A 438 -12.78 3.91 -9.20
C THR A 438 -12.66 4.83 -10.41
N CYS A 439 -12.70 4.30 -11.63
CA CYS A 439 -12.70 5.10 -12.85
C CYS A 439 -13.93 6.02 -12.95
N SER A 440 -15.10 5.59 -12.50
CA SER A 440 -16.30 6.43 -12.52
C SER A 440 -16.23 7.58 -11.50
N SER A 441 -15.54 7.39 -10.38
CA SER A 441 -15.38 8.43 -9.35
C SER A 441 -14.30 9.45 -9.73
N LEU A 442 -13.20 9.00 -10.35
CA LEU A 442 -12.12 9.88 -10.81
C LEU A 442 -12.27 10.35 -12.26
N GLY A 443 -13.28 9.86 -12.97
CA GLY A 443 -13.57 10.23 -14.35
C GLY A 443 -12.86 9.35 -15.38
N TRP A 444 -13.62 8.96 -16.39
CA TRP A 444 -13.11 8.28 -17.59
C TRP A 444 -12.46 9.29 -18.56
N MET A 445 -11.34 9.89 -18.15
CA MET A 445 -10.69 11.01 -18.87
C MET A 445 -10.36 10.71 -20.34
N ALA A 446 -9.83 9.50 -20.61
CA ALA A 446 -9.55 9.05 -21.97
C ALA A 446 -10.78 9.01 -22.89
N PHE A 447 -11.98 9.10 -22.31
CA PHE A 447 -13.28 9.04 -22.97
C PHE A 447 -14.07 10.35 -22.83
N GLY A 448 -13.41 11.44 -22.44
CA GLY A 448 -13.96 12.80 -22.42
C GLY A 448 -14.70 13.19 -21.14
N GLU A 449 -14.69 12.34 -20.11
CA GLU A 449 -15.22 12.71 -18.79
C GLU A 449 -14.25 13.63 -18.04
N LYS A 450 -14.79 14.44 -17.13
CA LYS A 450 -13.98 15.32 -16.29
C LYS A 450 -13.28 14.52 -15.20
N ALA A 451 -12.04 14.91 -14.88
CA ALA A 451 -11.35 14.38 -13.73
C ALA A 451 -12.12 14.67 -12.43
N GLY A 452 -12.33 13.63 -11.63
CA GLY A 452 -12.71 13.71 -10.23
C GLY A 452 -11.48 13.75 -9.33
N ASP A 453 -11.69 13.56 -8.03
CA ASP A 453 -10.61 13.51 -7.03
C ASP A 453 -10.95 12.48 -5.95
N TRP A 454 -9.92 12.00 -5.27
CA TRP A 454 -10.06 11.13 -4.12
C TRP A 454 -10.68 11.88 -2.95
N ASP A 455 -11.52 11.19 -2.19
CA ASP A 455 -12.17 11.80 -1.04
C ASP A 455 -11.21 11.87 0.15
N ARG A 456 -11.00 13.07 0.67
CA ARG A 456 -10.16 13.31 1.86
C ARG A 456 -11.00 13.56 3.12
N SER A 457 -12.32 13.47 3.02
CA SER A 457 -13.28 13.45 4.13
C SER A 457 -13.26 12.10 4.82
N GLY A 458 -13.42 12.12 6.14
CA GLY A 458 -13.52 10.91 6.93
C GLY A 458 -14.82 10.15 6.62
N LEU A 459 -14.78 9.16 5.74
CA LEU A 459 -16.02 8.50 5.28
C LEU A 459 -16.74 7.69 6.37
N GLY A 460 -16.09 7.42 7.50
CA GLY A 460 -16.70 6.74 8.64
C GLY A 460 -17.65 7.60 9.49
N TRP A 461 -17.64 8.92 9.33
CA TRP A 461 -18.51 9.82 10.09
C TRP A 461 -19.74 10.25 9.29
N ASP A 462 -20.92 10.31 9.94
CA ASP A 462 -22.17 10.74 9.28
C ASP A 462 -22.09 12.14 8.70
N ALA A 463 -21.49 13.08 9.44
CA ALA A 463 -21.30 14.46 9.01
C ALA A 463 -20.42 14.61 7.75
N ALA A 464 -19.69 13.57 7.33
CA ALA A 464 -19.00 13.62 6.05
C ALA A 464 -19.96 13.46 4.86
N TRP A 465 -21.18 12.96 5.06
CA TRP A 465 -22.18 12.61 4.04
C TRP A 465 -23.41 13.51 4.03
N GLU A 466 -23.48 14.46 4.95
CA GLU A 466 -24.41 15.60 4.96
C GLU A 466 -23.90 16.68 4.00
#